data_AF-K1T7C2-F1
#
_entry.id   AF-K1T7C2-F1
#
_cell.length_a   1.000
_cell.length_b   1.000
_cell.length_c   1.000
_cell.angle_alpha   90.00
_cell.angle_beta   90.00
_cell.angle_gamma   90.00
#
_symmetry.space_group_name_H-M   'P 1'
#
loop_
_entity.id
_entity.type
_entity.pdbx_description
1 polymer ?
#
loop_
_entity_poly.entity_id
_entity_poly.type
_entity_poly.pdbx_seq_one_letter_code
_entity_poly.pdbx_strand_id
1 'polypeptide(L)'
;MTVNGTIAPLIELGAGFDMDLTARENIYLNGTVLGYTPKYIDSKFDDIVEFSELQEFLDVPLKNYSSGMVARLAFAVATMTKPDILIADEILSVGDFLFQGKV
;
A
#
# COMPACT_ATOMS: atom_id res chain seq x y z
N MET A 1 -10.18 26.37 5.57
CA MET A 1 -9.08 25.47 5.99
C MET A 1 -8.14 25.36 4.80
N THR A 2 -6.88 25.76 4.95
CA THR A 2 -5.90 25.72 3.85
C THR A 2 -4.90 24.63 4.19
N VAL A 3 -4.80 23.61 3.34
CA VAL A 3 -3.84 22.51 3.52
C VAL A 3 -2.63 22.80 2.64
N ASN A 4 -1.44 22.84 3.25
CA ASN A 4 -0.16 22.96 2.54
C ASN A 4 0.57 21.63 2.66
N GLY A 5 0.74 20.91 1.54
CA GLY A 5 1.36 19.59 1.49
C GLY A 5 0.74 18.69 0.42
N THR A 6 1.35 17.54 0.15
CA THR A 6 0.76 16.56 -0.77
C THR A 6 -0.31 15.74 -0.04
N ILE A 7 -1.56 15.88 -0.47
CA ILE A 7 -2.69 15.12 0.07
C ILE A 7 -2.86 13.85 -0.76
N ALA A 8 -2.76 12.68 -0.12
CA ALA A 8 -3.10 11.40 -0.71
C ALA A 8 -4.41 10.89 -0.09
N PRO A 9 -5.58 11.08 -0.74
CA PRO A 9 -6.84 10.58 -0.22
C PRO A 9 -6.92 9.05 -0.38
N LEU A 10 -6.82 8.32 0.73
CA LEU A 10 -7.12 6.88 0.78
C LEU A 10 -8.61 6.66 1.04
N ILE A 11 -9.46 7.07 0.09
CA ILE A 11 -10.91 6.96 0.26
C ILE A 11 -11.40 5.51 0.06
N GLU A 12 -10.59 4.64 -0.56
CA GLU A 12 -10.83 3.20 -0.61
C GLU A 12 -9.49 2.46 -0.59
N LEU A 13 -9.18 1.78 0.51
CA LEU A 13 -7.96 0.98 0.64
C LEU A 13 -8.06 -0.22 -0.34
N GLY A 14 -7.44 -0.07 -1.52
CA GLY A 14 -7.56 -1.02 -2.63
C GLY A 14 -8.24 -0.47 -3.90
N ALA A 15 -8.69 0.79 -3.92
CA ALA A 15 -9.11 1.46 -5.16
C ALA A 15 -7.90 1.65 -6.08
N GLY A 16 -7.65 0.66 -6.93
CA GLY A 16 -6.45 0.57 -7.77
C GLY A 16 -5.80 -0.81 -7.72
N PHE A 17 -6.21 -1.68 -6.80
CA PHE A 17 -5.84 -3.10 -6.88
C PHE A 17 -6.73 -3.85 -7.84
N ASP A 18 -6.09 -4.71 -8.62
CA ASP A 18 -6.73 -5.72 -9.44
C ASP A 18 -6.56 -7.08 -8.74
N MET A 19 -7.70 -7.70 -8.40
CA MET A 19 -7.72 -8.95 -7.64
C MET A 19 -7.22 -10.16 -8.45
N ASP A 20 -7.19 -10.07 -9.78
CA ASP A 20 -6.63 -11.13 -10.63
C ASP A 20 -5.12 -11.01 -10.80
N LEU A 21 -4.53 -9.86 -10.47
CA LEU A 21 -3.09 -9.63 -10.49
C LEU A 21 -2.41 -10.06 -9.19
N THR A 22 -1.12 -10.35 -9.28
CA THR A 22 -0.25 -10.66 -8.15
C THR A 22 0.04 -9.42 -7.29
N ALA A 23 0.52 -9.60 -6.05
CA ALA A 23 0.94 -8.45 -5.23
C ALA A 23 2.04 -7.63 -5.90
N ARG A 24 3.01 -8.29 -6.57
CA ARG A 24 4.05 -7.61 -7.34
C ARG A 24 3.45 -6.68 -8.39
N GLU A 25 2.59 -7.21 -9.26
CA GLU A 25 1.96 -6.43 -10.32
C GLU A 25 1.12 -5.27 -9.76
N ASN A 26 0.42 -5.53 -8.67
CA ASN A 26 -0.38 -4.52 -7.97
C ASN A 26 0.46 -3.37 -7.39
N ILE A 27 1.66 -3.65 -6.88
CA ILE A 27 2.60 -2.61 -6.42
C ILE A 27 2.98 -1.68 -7.59
N TYR A 28 3.31 -2.24 -8.75
CA TYR A 28 3.64 -1.45 -9.94
C TYR A 28 2.44 -0.69 -10.50
N LEU A 29 1.27 -1.33 -10.57
CA LEU A 29 0.03 -0.70 -11.03
C LEU A 29 -0.29 0.53 -10.18
N ASN A 30 -0.32 0.38 -8.86
CA ASN A 30 -0.66 1.46 -7.94
C ASN A 30 0.42 2.54 -7.92
N GLY A 31 1.70 2.16 -7.93
CA GLY A 31 2.79 3.12 -8.05
C GLY A 31 2.70 3.97 -9.33
N THR A 32 2.33 3.36 -10.45
CA THR A 32 2.15 4.05 -11.74
C THR A 32 0.92 4.97 -11.72
N VAL A 33 -0.21 4.51 -11.16
CA VAL A 33 -1.44 5.32 -10.98
C VAL A 33 -1.17 6.56 -10.12
N LEU A 34 -0.31 6.44 -9.11
CA LEU A 34 0.14 7.54 -8.26
C LEU A 34 1.19 8.45 -8.95
N GLY A 35 1.57 8.17 -10.20
CA GLY A 35 2.48 8.99 -11.00
C GLY A 35 3.97 8.69 -10.79
N TYR A 36 4.32 7.58 -10.15
CA TYR A 36 5.72 7.20 -9.95
C TYR A 36 6.30 6.47 -11.16
N THR A 37 7.58 6.75 -11.43
CA THR A 37 8.32 6.04 -12.49
C THR A 37 8.62 4.61 -12.06
N PRO A 38 8.74 3.64 -12.98
CA PRO A 38 9.14 2.27 -12.66
C PRO A 38 10.42 2.20 -11.82
N LYS A 39 11.43 3.02 -12.16
CA LYS A 39 12.69 3.11 -11.40
C LYS A 39 12.49 3.56 -9.94
N TYR A 40 11.54 4.45 -9.69
CA TYR A 40 11.21 4.85 -8.32
C TYR A 40 10.52 3.72 -7.55
N ILE A 41 9.57 3.03 -8.21
CA ILE A 41 8.88 1.88 -7.63
C ILE A 41 9.89 0.78 -7.30
N ASP A 42 10.83 0.48 -8.21
CA ASP A 42 11.92 -0.49 -7.97
C ASP A 42 12.73 -0.14 -6.72
N SER A 43 13.07 1.13 -6.53
CA SER A 43 13.82 1.60 -5.35
C SER A 43 13.05 1.50 -4.03
N LYS A 44 11.75 1.26 -4.10
CA LYS A 44 10.83 1.13 -2.96
C LYS A 44 10.21 -0.24 -2.82
N PHE A 45 10.41 -1.11 -3.80
CA PHE A 45 9.76 -2.40 -3.87
C PHE A 45 10.08 -3.23 -2.63
N ASP A 46 11.36 -3.39 -2.30
CA ASP A 46 11.79 -4.18 -1.15
C ASP A 46 11.25 -3.62 0.17
N ASP A 47 11.24 -2.28 0.34
CA ASP A 47 10.66 -1.60 1.52
C ASP A 47 9.15 -1.93 1.65
N ILE A 48 8.39 -1.89 0.55
CA ILE A 48 6.94 -2.19 0.54
C ILE A 48 6.70 -3.65 0.90
N VAL A 49 7.48 -4.56 0.30
CA VAL A 49 7.37 -5.99 0.56
C VAL A 49 7.69 -6.30 2.01
N GLU A 50 8.77 -5.74 2.55
CA GLU A 50 9.16 -5.93 3.95
C GLU A 50 8.10 -5.42 4.90
N PHE A 51 7.58 -4.22 4.65
CA PHE A 51 6.57 -3.59 5.51
C PHE A 51 5.21 -4.31 5.47
N SER A 52 4.84 -4.86 4.32
CA SER A 52 3.60 -5.65 4.19
C SER A 52 3.70 -7.07 4.78
N GLU A 53 4.93 -7.59 4.97
CA GLU A 53 5.22 -8.95 5.43
C GLU A 53 4.53 -10.02 4.53
N LEU A 54 4.68 -9.86 3.20
CA LEU A 54 4.06 -10.70 2.16
C LEU A 54 5.08 -11.31 1.17
N GLN A 55 6.35 -11.43 1.56
CA GLN A 55 7.45 -11.93 0.73
C GLN A 55 7.10 -13.25 0.02
N GLU A 56 6.51 -14.20 0.74
CA GLU A 56 6.18 -15.54 0.23
C GLU A 56 4.96 -15.56 -0.71
N PHE A 57 4.19 -14.48 -0.75
CA PHE A 57 2.94 -14.39 -1.52
C PHE A 57 3.05 -13.49 -2.75
N LEU A 58 4.22 -12.90 -3.03
CA LEU A 58 4.36 -11.84 -4.04
C LEU A 58 3.82 -12.18 -5.41
N ASP A 59 3.96 -13.44 -5.83
CA ASP A 59 3.54 -13.93 -7.14
C ASP A 59 2.21 -14.71 -7.08
N VAL A 60 1.47 -14.58 -5.97
CA VAL A 60 0.11 -15.11 -5.78
C VAL A 60 -0.91 -14.02 -6.09
N PRO A 61 -1.97 -14.31 -6.89
CA PRO A 61 -3.05 -13.36 -7.16
C PRO A 61 -3.76 -12.87 -5.89
N LEU A 62 -4.10 -11.57 -5.83
CA LEU A 62 -4.71 -10.95 -4.65
C LEU A 62 -6.09 -11.53 -4.29
N LYS A 63 -6.83 -12.13 -5.24
CA LYS A 63 -8.07 -12.86 -4.93
C LYS A 63 -7.90 -14.02 -3.95
N ASN A 64 -6.67 -14.50 -3.76
CA ASN A 64 -6.35 -15.55 -2.79
C ASN A 64 -5.88 -14.99 -1.44
N TYR A 65 -5.86 -13.67 -1.27
CA TYR A 65 -5.40 -13.02 -0.06
C TYR A 65 -6.57 -12.85 0.92
N SER A 66 -6.28 -12.88 2.22
CA SER A 66 -7.26 -12.44 3.21
C SER A 66 -7.44 -10.92 3.13
N SER A 67 -8.57 -10.41 3.64
CA SER A 67 -8.80 -8.97 3.75
C SER A 67 -7.67 -8.24 4.51
N GLY A 68 -7.11 -8.88 5.54
CA GLY A 68 -5.97 -8.34 6.29
C GLY A 68 -4.67 -8.28 5.46
N MET A 69 -4.42 -9.27 4.60
CA MET A 69 -3.25 -9.24 3.70
C MET A 69 -3.39 -8.12 2.67
N VAL A 70 -4.57 -7.95 2.07
CA VAL A 70 -4.85 -6.85 1.13
C VAL A 70 -4.68 -5.49 1.82
N ALA A 71 -5.20 -5.35 3.04
CA ALA A 71 -5.06 -4.12 3.83
C ALA A 71 -3.58 -3.79 4.12
N ARG A 72 -2.77 -4.77 4.53
CA ARG A 72 -1.33 -4.58 4.75
C ARG A 72 -0.61 -4.14 3.48
N LEU A 73 -0.92 -4.74 2.33
CA LEU A 73 -0.32 -4.35 1.05
C LEU A 73 -0.72 -2.93 0.64
N ALA A 74 -2.00 -2.58 0.70
CA ALA A 74 -2.45 -1.24 0.36
C ALA A 74 -1.85 -0.18 1.28
N PHE A 75 -1.73 -0.48 2.57
CA PHE A 75 -1.08 0.42 3.52
C PHE A 75 0.43 0.60 3.23
N ALA A 76 1.12 -0.49 2.89
CA ALA A 76 2.54 -0.45 2.48
C ALA A 76 2.75 0.40 1.23
N VAL A 77 1.91 0.22 0.21
CA VAL A 77 1.97 1.00 -1.03
C VAL A 77 1.64 2.48 -0.78
N ALA A 78 0.63 2.77 0.04
CA ALA A 78 0.23 4.14 0.38
C ALA A 78 1.29 4.92 1.16
N THR A 79 2.06 4.23 2.00
CA THR A 79 3.12 4.84 2.84
C THR A 79 4.47 4.92 2.13
N MET A 80 4.60 4.36 0.92
CA MET A 80 5.82 4.36 0.09
C MET A 80 6.48 5.75 -0.01
N THR A 81 5.68 6.82 -0.04
CA THR A 81 6.16 8.19 -0.32
C THR A 81 6.13 9.12 0.87
N LYS A 82 5.87 8.60 2.07
CA LYS A 82 5.74 9.39 3.31
C LYS A 82 4.87 10.64 3.07
N PRO A 83 3.56 10.47 2.80
CA PRO A 83 2.69 11.62 2.63
C PRO A 83 2.74 12.50 3.87
N ASP A 84 2.72 13.83 3.69
CA ASP A 84 2.69 14.79 4.80
C ASP A 84 1.45 14.60 5.67
N ILE A 85 0.34 14.17 5.03
CA ILE A 85 -0.94 13.89 5.67
C ILE A 85 -1.52 12.61 5.06
N LEU A 86 -1.61 11.56 5.87
CA LEU A 86 -2.28 10.29 5.52
C LEU A 86 -3.70 10.31 6.12
N ILE A 87 -4.72 10.23 5.26
CA ILE A 87 -6.12 10.12 5.70
C ILE A 87 -6.53 8.66 5.51
N ALA A 88 -6.66 7.92 6.61
CA ALA A 88 -7.13 6.54 6.61
C ALA A 88 -8.43 6.45 7.41
N ASP A 89 -9.51 5.99 6.76
CA ASP A 89 -10.76 5.66 7.45
C ASP A 89 -10.91 4.14 7.57
N GLU A 90 -11.48 3.67 8.69
CA GLU A 90 -11.83 2.27 9.03
C GLU A 90 -10.71 1.20 9.12
N ILE A 91 -9.50 1.44 8.60
CA ILE A 91 -8.46 0.38 8.43
C ILE A 91 -7.58 0.21 9.67
N LEU A 92 -7.47 1.25 10.50
CA LEU A 92 -6.63 1.23 11.71
C LEU A 92 -7.06 0.13 12.70
N SER A 93 -8.32 -0.30 12.68
CA SER A 93 -8.80 -1.40 13.53
C SER A 93 -8.14 -2.76 13.23
N VAL A 94 -7.65 -2.98 12.00
CA VAL A 94 -6.94 -4.21 11.60
C VAL A 94 -5.41 -4.03 11.73
N GLY A 95 -4.94 -2.80 11.61
CA GLY A 95 -3.52 -2.43 11.77
C GLY A 95 -3.08 -2.27 13.23
N ASP A 96 -3.96 -1.89 14.15
CA ASP A 96 -3.60 -1.50 15.53
C ASP A 96 -2.85 -2.60 16.31
N PHE A 97 -3.07 -3.87 15.97
CA PHE A 97 -2.36 -4.98 16.61
C PHE A 97 -0.93 -5.21 16.07
N LEU A 98 -0.64 -4.76 14.85
CA LEU A 98 0.66 -4.96 14.18
C LEU A 98 1.53 -3.69 14.17
N PHE A 99 0.95 -2.51 14.46
CA PHE A 99 1.57 -1.20 14.22
C PHE A 99 2.10 -0.45 15.45
N GLN A 100 2.01 -1.00 16.67
CA GLN A 100 2.72 -0.41 17.81
C GLN A 100 4.24 -0.57 17.67
N GLY A 101 4.91 0.43 17.07
CA GLY A 101 6.36 0.60 17.15
C GLY A 101 7.14 0.70 15.83
N LYS A 102 6.49 0.69 14.66
CA LYS A 102 7.15 0.89 13.36
C LYS A 102 6.69 2.20 12.71
N VAL A 103 7.19 3.34 13.21
CA VAL A 103 7.08 4.68 12.57
C VAL A 103 8.38 5.44 12.78
#